data_AF-A0A6C0P3Y1-F1
#
_entry.id   AF-A0A6C0P3Y1-F1
#
_cell.length_a   1.000
_cell.length_b   1.000
_cell.length_c   1.000
_cell.angle_alpha   90.00
_cell.angle_beta   90.00
_cell.angle_gamma   90.00
#
_symmetry.space_group_name_H-M   'P 1'
#
loop_
_entity.id
_entity.type
_entity.pdbx_description
1 polymer ?
#
loop_
_entity_poly.entity_id
_entity_poly.type
_entity_poly.pdbx_seq_one_letter_code
_entity_poly.pdbx_strand_id
1 'polypeptide(L)'
;MKNVRSGLVSLCLSLAFLFGTLSIPSSVHAAYGDRITISGTNFYAGGQQIFMNGANTPWNSWNDFGGSFDYAWWDNHFASLHSNGINATRVWITCNGEVGINITSSGQVTGATTAHWNNLDSLFQIAQNHGVYIMATLMSFDHFKNSHTNYQNWRNMLLSDTNLDSYVTNYLIPFVNRYKSNPWLWSIDLMNEPDWVYENADSGQISWDRLQTYFAKATVAIHQNSSILTTVGMGSVKYMSATAGGSSGNKISDAALQAKVNSPLAKFDFYSPHYYPWQEPYWGIPFYVTPTQWYLVWDRPVVVGEAPALGSTGHTLTNDFANAYTNGYAGVMPWTSNGVDSNGNMTNLSPATTAFQSAHNSLVFPAASGDTAKFNFEGNALQGFVGTNGLTVAASTDRAYAGTYALKMTANSTAAATYYAQMDNPAGFAAGATVTFRIWVPSGAAIASVQPFVQSNAWAWHGNFQTYAALTKNAWNTITVSIPSNAPTPMKRIGIELKTSGTWNGSIYVDSIN
;
A
#
# COMPACT_ATOMS: atom_id res chain seq x y z
N MET A 1 -12.67 80.50 11.99
CA MET A 1 -12.41 80.50 10.53
C MET A 1 -11.90 79.13 10.12
N LYS A 2 -12.58 78.50 9.14
CA LYS A 2 -12.16 77.42 8.21
C LYS A 2 -11.40 76.21 8.82
N ASN A 3 -12.08 75.07 9.01
CA ASN A 3 -12.15 73.93 8.07
C ASN A 3 -10.81 73.36 7.63
N VAL A 4 -10.47 72.14 8.09
CA VAL A 4 -10.16 70.99 7.22
C VAL A 4 -10.59 69.69 7.92
N ARG A 5 -11.45 68.91 7.24
CA ARG A 5 -11.76 67.51 7.51
C ARG A 5 -10.87 66.62 6.64
N SER A 6 -10.40 65.51 7.18
CA SER A 6 -10.28 64.19 6.53
C SER A 6 -9.99 63.19 7.66
N GLY A 7 -10.64 62.05 7.86
CA GLY A 7 -11.49 61.26 6.99
C GLY A 7 -11.08 59.79 7.16
N LEU A 8 -11.20 59.23 8.37
CA LEU A 8 -11.00 57.81 8.64
C LEU A 8 -12.37 57.12 8.60
N VAL A 9 -12.62 56.40 7.52
CA VAL A 9 -13.78 55.55 7.30
C VAL A 9 -13.57 54.26 8.12
N SER A 10 -14.29 54.13 9.23
CA SER A 10 -14.52 52.82 9.87
C SER A 10 -15.55 52.06 9.06
N LEU A 11 -15.12 51.06 8.31
CA LEU A 11 -15.99 50.08 7.67
C LEU A 11 -16.27 48.96 8.68
N CYS A 12 -17.45 48.99 9.31
CA CYS A 12 -17.96 47.87 10.08
C CYS A 12 -18.23 46.69 9.14
N LEU A 13 -17.35 45.67 9.15
CA LEU A 13 -17.67 44.37 8.57
C LEU A 13 -18.60 43.61 9.54
N SER A 14 -19.84 43.41 9.11
CA SER A 14 -20.79 42.49 9.72
C SER A 14 -20.31 41.05 9.56
N LEU A 15 -19.95 40.42 10.68
CA LEU A 15 -19.57 39.02 10.78
C LEU A 15 -20.85 38.15 10.81
N ALA A 16 -21.31 37.71 9.64
CA ALA A 16 -22.35 36.69 9.55
C ALA A 16 -21.71 35.31 9.77
N PHE A 17 -21.86 34.79 10.99
CA PHE A 17 -21.55 33.39 11.33
C PHE A 17 -22.52 32.46 10.59
N LEU A 18 -22.07 31.91 9.45
CA LEU A 18 -22.72 30.76 8.83
C LEU A 18 -22.16 29.51 9.53
N PHE A 19 -22.86 29.02 10.56
CA PHE A 19 -22.63 27.69 11.12
C PHE A 19 -23.10 26.66 10.09
N GLY A 20 -22.25 26.39 9.10
CA GLY A 20 -22.31 25.14 8.35
C GLY A 20 -21.97 24.04 9.33
N THR A 21 -22.94 23.17 9.63
CA THR A 21 -22.68 21.91 10.31
C THR A 21 -21.70 21.12 9.44
N LEU A 22 -20.41 21.15 9.78
CA LEU A 22 -19.46 20.17 9.29
C LEU A 22 -19.98 18.81 9.74
N SER A 23 -20.63 18.11 8.82
CA SER A 23 -20.71 16.66 8.86
C SER A 23 -19.28 16.20 8.60
N ILE A 24 -18.51 16.03 9.67
CA ILE A 24 -17.25 15.29 9.61
C ILE A 24 -17.69 13.86 9.26
N PRO A 25 -17.36 13.33 8.06
CA PRO A 25 -17.54 11.91 7.84
C PRO A 25 -16.67 11.21 8.88
N SER A 26 -17.28 10.56 9.85
CA SER A 26 -16.64 9.57 10.68
C SER A 26 -16.28 8.40 9.77
N SER A 27 -15.18 8.53 9.05
CA SER A 27 -14.56 7.42 8.37
C SER A 27 -13.95 6.52 9.43
N VAL A 28 -14.71 5.48 9.77
CA VAL A 28 -14.19 4.28 10.41
C VAL A 28 -13.19 3.69 9.40
N HIS A 29 -11.90 3.96 9.63
CA HIS A 29 -10.80 3.61 8.74
C HIS A 29 -10.28 2.22 9.10
N ALA A 30 -10.03 1.40 8.08
CA ALA A 30 -9.36 0.12 8.25
C ALA A 30 -7.87 0.40 8.52
N ALA A 31 -7.34 0.15 9.71
CA ALA A 31 -5.94 0.50 10.01
C ALA A 31 -4.96 -0.23 9.08
N TYR A 32 -5.10 -1.55 8.91
CA TYR A 32 -4.32 -2.28 7.92
C TYR A 32 -5.02 -2.30 6.55
N GLY A 33 -4.27 -2.05 5.48
CA GLY A 33 -4.79 -1.91 4.12
C GLY A 33 -5.24 -0.49 3.76
N ASP A 34 -5.13 0.49 4.68
CA ASP A 34 -5.29 1.91 4.37
C ASP A 34 -4.06 2.50 3.70
N ARG A 35 -4.25 3.67 3.05
CA ARG A 35 -3.16 4.47 2.48
C ARG A 35 -2.16 4.81 3.57
N ILE A 36 -0.89 4.45 3.36
CA ILE A 36 0.19 4.78 4.29
C ILE A 36 0.45 6.28 4.26
N THR A 37 0.58 6.87 5.44
CA THR A 37 0.89 8.28 5.68
C THR A 37 2.10 8.42 6.58
N ILE A 38 2.66 9.63 6.68
CA ILE A 38 3.83 9.92 7.51
C ILE A 38 3.47 10.95 8.56
N SER A 39 3.93 10.73 9.79
CA SER A 39 4.00 11.76 10.83
C SER A 39 5.35 11.67 11.52
N GLY A 40 6.12 12.76 11.46
CA GLY A 40 7.51 12.78 11.89
C GLY A 40 8.34 11.74 11.16
N THR A 41 8.97 10.83 11.91
CA THR A 41 9.86 9.78 11.39
C THR A 41 9.19 8.41 11.26
N ASN A 42 7.85 8.34 11.40
CA ASN A 42 7.11 7.08 11.41
C ASN A 42 6.04 7.01 10.31
N PHE A 43 5.71 5.78 9.90
CA PHE A 43 4.60 5.48 9.01
C PHE A 43 3.33 5.17 9.80
N TYR A 44 2.18 5.47 9.20
CA TYR A 44 0.86 5.20 9.78
C TYR A 44 -0.09 4.66 8.72
N ALA A 45 -0.96 3.73 9.10
CA ALA A 45 -2.09 3.28 8.30
C ALA A 45 -3.37 3.29 9.15
N GLY A 46 -4.43 3.91 8.64
CA GLY A 46 -5.66 4.27 9.37
C GLY A 46 -5.41 4.93 10.74
N GLY A 47 -4.38 5.77 10.82
CA GLY A 47 -4.00 6.49 12.05
C GLY A 47 -3.19 5.68 13.08
N GLN A 48 -2.93 4.39 12.83
CA GLN A 48 -2.10 3.55 13.68
C GLN A 48 -0.68 3.50 13.13
N GLN A 49 0.32 3.60 14.02
CA GLN A 49 1.72 3.51 13.62
C GLN A 49 2.01 2.11 13.07
N ILE A 50 2.78 2.04 11.98
CA ILE A 50 3.24 0.79 11.39
C ILE A 50 4.76 0.79 11.19
N PHE A 51 5.31 -0.42 11.14
CA PHE A 51 6.69 -0.69 10.76
C PHE A 51 6.68 -1.54 9.50
N MET A 52 7.54 -1.23 8.51
CA MET A 52 7.68 -2.08 7.33
C MET A 52 8.48 -3.33 7.71
N ASN A 53 7.76 -4.36 8.16
CA ASN A 53 8.29 -5.70 8.36
C ASN A 53 8.34 -6.36 6.98
N GLY A 54 9.32 -5.97 6.18
CA GLY A 54 9.26 -6.09 4.73
C GLY A 54 10.15 -7.17 4.14
N ALA A 55 10.12 -7.26 2.81
CA ALA A 55 11.00 -8.13 2.02
C ALA A 55 11.22 -7.57 0.62
N ASN A 56 12.39 -7.81 0.03
CA ASN A 56 12.54 -7.71 -1.42
C ASN A 56 11.98 -8.98 -2.07
N THR A 57 10.98 -8.81 -2.92
CA THR A 57 10.56 -9.80 -3.94
C THR A 57 10.79 -9.13 -5.29
N PRO A 58 12.07 -8.93 -5.67
CA PRO A 58 12.40 -7.94 -6.67
C PRO A 58 11.88 -8.35 -8.05
N TRP A 59 11.80 -9.65 -8.33
CA TRP A 59 11.13 -10.24 -9.49
C TRP A 59 10.88 -11.72 -9.20
N ASN A 60 9.94 -12.36 -9.89
CA ASN A 60 9.90 -13.81 -10.07
C ASN A 60 10.82 -14.20 -11.22
N SER A 61 10.52 -13.61 -12.37
CA SER A 61 11.29 -13.71 -13.60
C SER A 61 11.78 -12.32 -13.97
N TRP A 62 13.04 -12.21 -14.35
CA TRP A 62 13.58 -10.93 -14.81
C TRP A 62 12.69 -10.36 -15.93
N ASN A 63 12.21 -9.13 -15.76
CA ASN A 63 11.22 -8.48 -16.64
C ASN A 63 9.80 -9.13 -16.65
N ASP A 64 9.25 -9.49 -15.49
CA ASP A 64 7.88 -10.02 -15.33
C ASP A 64 6.80 -9.19 -16.07
N PHE A 65 6.73 -7.87 -15.83
CA PHE A 65 5.58 -7.04 -16.19
C PHE A 65 5.63 -6.60 -17.67
N GLY A 66 4.77 -7.20 -18.49
CA GLY A 66 4.83 -7.14 -19.95
C GLY A 66 5.66 -8.27 -20.58
N GLY A 67 6.34 -9.08 -19.76
CA GLY A 67 7.12 -10.24 -20.16
C GLY A 67 6.50 -11.53 -19.61
N SER A 68 7.25 -12.27 -18.80
CA SER A 68 6.90 -13.62 -18.34
C SER A 68 6.17 -13.67 -16.99
N PHE A 69 5.34 -12.67 -16.70
CA PHE A 69 4.54 -12.63 -15.47
C PHE A 69 3.76 -13.94 -15.24
N ASP A 70 3.93 -14.52 -14.05
CA ASP A 70 3.21 -15.70 -13.60
C ASP A 70 2.28 -15.34 -12.44
N TYR A 71 0.97 -15.26 -12.74
CA TYR A 71 -0.05 -14.94 -11.73
C TYR A 71 -0.03 -15.90 -10.55
N ALA A 72 0.06 -17.21 -10.81
CA ALA A 72 -0.06 -18.22 -9.76
C ALA A 72 1.16 -18.19 -8.84
N TRP A 73 2.35 -17.93 -9.39
CA TRP A 73 3.53 -17.72 -8.57
C TRP A 73 3.39 -16.50 -7.67
N TRP A 74 3.03 -15.33 -8.24
CA TRP A 74 2.90 -14.09 -7.47
C TRP A 74 1.81 -14.20 -6.39
N ASP A 75 0.68 -14.83 -6.71
CA ASP A 75 -0.41 -15.06 -5.77
C ASP A 75 0.03 -15.94 -4.59
N ASN A 76 0.63 -17.09 -4.87
CA ASN A 76 1.14 -18.00 -3.83
C ASN A 76 2.27 -17.35 -3.01
N HIS A 77 3.15 -16.58 -3.66
CA HIS A 77 4.26 -15.93 -2.97
C HIS A 77 3.78 -14.83 -2.04
N PHE A 78 2.79 -14.01 -2.46
CA PHE A 78 2.20 -12.99 -1.60
C PHE A 78 1.43 -13.60 -0.42
N ALA A 79 0.74 -14.72 -0.61
CA ALA A 79 0.18 -15.49 0.49
C ALA A 79 1.26 -15.93 1.49
N SER A 80 2.40 -16.43 0.97
CA SER A 80 3.55 -16.81 1.80
C SER A 80 4.18 -15.62 2.52
N LEU A 81 4.26 -14.44 1.90
CA LEU A 81 4.75 -13.23 2.57
C LEU A 81 3.88 -12.93 3.79
N HIS A 82 2.56 -12.81 3.58
CA HIS A 82 1.63 -12.49 4.65
C HIS A 82 1.67 -13.54 5.78
N SER A 83 1.68 -14.83 5.46
CA SER A 83 1.72 -15.91 6.45
C SER A 83 3.00 -15.93 7.28
N ASN A 84 4.09 -15.33 6.78
CA ASN A 84 5.37 -15.19 7.48
C ASN A 84 5.53 -13.80 8.15
N GLY A 85 4.41 -13.11 8.39
CA GLY A 85 4.37 -11.83 9.10
C GLY A 85 4.88 -10.65 8.29
N ILE A 86 5.05 -10.79 6.98
CA ILE A 86 5.54 -9.71 6.11
C ILE A 86 4.37 -8.87 5.65
N ASN A 87 4.43 -7.56 5.89
CA ASN A 87 3.34 -6.63 5.56
C ASN A 87 3.61 -5.78 4.32
N ALA A 88 4.84 -5.76 3.82
CA ALA A 88 5.24 -4.99 2.65
C ALA A 88 6.33 -5.71 1.84
N THR A 89 6.33 -5.51 0.53
CA THR A 89 7.38 -6.01 -0.34
C THR A 89 7.81 -5.00 -1.40
N ARG A 90 9.11 -4.98 -1.69
CA ARG A 90 9.72 -4.20 -2.76
C ARG A 90 9.79 -5.05 -4.03
N VAL A 91 9.25 -4.53 -5.14
CA VAL A 91 9.13 -5.23 -6.43
C VAL A 91 9.68 -4.34 -7.55
N TRP A 92 10.58 -4.88 -8.37
CA TRP A 92 11.11 -4.17 -9.54
C TRP A 92 10.15 -4.33 -10.72
N ILE A 93 9.68 -3.20 -11.23
CA ILE A 93 8.61 -3.16 -12.24
C ILE A 93 9.13 -3.43 -13.65
N THR A 94 10.33 -2.95 -13.99
CA THR A 94 10.89 -3.14 -15.33
C THR A 94 12.32 -3.67 -15.32
N CYS A 95 12.91 -3.98 -14.17
CA CYS A 95 14.27 -4.53 -14.04
C CYS A 95 15.33 -3.76 -14.88
N ASN A 96 15.63 -4.19 -16.11
CA ASN A 96 16.55 -3.49 -17.05
C ASN A 96 15.86 -2.68 -18.17
N GLY A 97 14.54 -2.64 -18.19
CA GLY A 97 13.75 -1.85 -19.15
C GLY A 97 13.74 -2.41 -20.57
N GLU A 98 14.01 -3.70 -20.76
CA GLU A 98 13.90 -4.35 -22.07
C GLU A 98 12.46 -4.71 -22.45
N VAL A 99 11.56 -4.76 -21.47
CA VAL A 99 10.16 -5.15 -21.65
C VAL A 99 9.23 -4.14 -20.98
N GLY A 100 7.98 -4.11 -21.44
CA GLY A 100 6.89 -3.41 -20.77
C GLY A 100 6.74 -1.96 -21.24
N ILE A 101 7.77 -1.13 -21.11
CA ILE A 101 7.76 0.28 -21.51
C ILE A 101 8.20 0.44 -22.98
N ASN A 102 7.43 1.20 -23.75
CA ASN A 102 7.75 1.51 -25.15
C ASN A 102 8.70 2.72 -25.21
N ILE A 103 9.96 2.46 -25.52
CA ILE A 103 11.01 3.48 -25.67
C ILE A 103 11.67 3.40 -27.05
N THR A 104 11.81 4.54 -27.72
CA THR A 104 12.48 4.63 -29.03
C THR A 104 14.00 4.61 -28.88
N SER A 105 14.73 4.38 -29.98
CA SER A 105 16.20 4.46 -29.99
C SER A 105 16.73 5.85 -29.62
N SER A 106 15.95 6.90 -29.85
CA SER A 106 16.27 8.27 -29.43
C SER A 106 16.00 8.54 -27.94
N GLY A 107 15.47 7.57 -27.19
CA GLY A 107 15.12 7.69 -25.77
C GLY A 107 13.74 8.28 -25.48
N GLN A 108 12.88 8.45 -26.48
CA GLN A 108 11.53 8.94 -26.27
C GLN A 108 10.62 7.81 -25.78
N VAL A 109 9.94 8.02 -24.66
CA VAL A 109 8.95 7.08 -24.13
C VAL A 109 7.58 7.43 -24.67
N THR A 110 6.88 6.43 -25.20
CA THR A 110 5.57 6.61 -25.87
C THR A 110 4.42 5.95 -25.11
N GLY A 111 4.72 5.21 -24.04
CA GLY A 111 3.74 4.52 -23.21
C GLY A 111 4.29 3.19 -22.70
N ALA A 112 3.39 2.28 -22.36
CA ALA A 112 3.71 0.89 -22.06
C ALA A 112 2.73 -0.05 -22.78
N THR A 113 3.14 -1.29 -22.96
CA THR A 113 2.35 -2.33 -23.59
C THR A 113 1.09 -2.66 -22.78
N THR A 114 0.05 -3.17 -23.43
CA THR A 114 -1.16 -3.64 -22.73
C THR A 114 -0.85 -4.76 -21.73
N ALA A 115 0.08 -5.67 -22.08
CA ALA A 115 0.50 -6.75 -21.18
C ALA A 115 1.12 -6.21 -19.89
N HIS A 116 1.94 -5.16 -19.98
CA HIS A 116 2.51 -4.50 -18.79
C HIS A 116 1.43 -4.03 -17.82
N TRP A 117 0.43 -3.29 -18.32
CA TRP A 117 -0.66 -2.80 -17.49
C TRP A 117 -1.51 -3.94 -16.89
N ASN A 118 -1.85 -4.96 -17.69
CA ASN A 118 -2.63 -6.10 -17.21
C ASN A 118 -1.89 -6.90 -16.11
N ASN A 119 -0.57 -7.07 -16.25
CA ASN A 119 0.25 -7.78 -15.26
C ASN A 119 0.34 -6.98 -13.96
N LEU A 120 0.50 -5.65 -14.03
CA LEU A 120 0.50 -4.79 -12.85
C LEU A 120 -0.88 -4.74 -12.16
N ASP A 121 -1.97 -4.70 -12.91
CA ASP A 121 -3.32 -4.80 -12.33
C ASP A 121 -3.48 -6.09 -11.53
N SER A 122 -2.97 -7.19 -12.09
CA SER A 122 -3.00 -8.50 -11.44
C SER A 122 -2.14 -8.50 -10.18
N LEU A 123 -0.92 -7.94 -10.21
CA LEU A 123 -0.05 -7.81 -9.04
C LEU A 123 -0.71 -7.00 -7.91
N PHE A 124 -1.31 -5.86 -8.24
CA PHE A 124 -1.97 -5.02 -7.25
C PHE A 124 -3.28 -5.63 -6.73
N GLN A 125 -3.96 -6.46 -7.52
CA GLN A 125 -5.06 -7.29 -7.03
C GLN A 125 -4.55 -8.36 -6.05
N ILE A 126 -3.43 -9.03 -6.36
CA ILE A 126 -2.77 -10.01 -5.49
C ILE A 126 -2.36 -9.36 -4.16
N ALA A 127 -1.75 -8.18 -4.20
CA ALA A 127 -1.39 -7.37 -3.04
C ALA A 127 -2.59 -7.12 -2.12
N GLN A 128 -3.73 -6.75 -2.71
CA GLN A 128 -4.98 -6.54 -1.99
C GLN A 128 -5.58 -7.83 -1.42
N ASN A 129 -5.46 -8.94 -2.15
CA ASN A 129 -6.00 -10.23 -1.73
C ASN A 129 -5.30 -10.75 -0.48
N HIS A 130 -3.97 -10.65 -0.46
CA HIS A 130 -3.13 -11.22 0.60
C HIS A 130 -2.72 -10.21 1.65
N GLY A 131 -3.09 -8.94 1.49
CA GLY A 131 -2.70 -7.89 2.40
C GLY A 131 -1.19 -7.77 2.51
N VAL A 132 -0.54 -7.31 1.44
CA VAL A 132 0.89 -6.99 1.40
C VAL A 132 1.07 -5.71 0.59
N TYR A 133 1.61 -4.67 1.21
CA TYR A 133 1.87 -3.41 0.53
C TYR A 133 3.05 -3.54 -0.46
N ILE A 134 2.97 -2.89 -1.62
CA ILE A 134 4.00 -2.87 -2.66
C ILE A 134 4.74 -1.53 -2.67
N MET A 135 6.06 -1.59 -2.51
CA MET A 135 6.96 -0.53 -2.96
C MET A 135 7.36 -0.83 -4.40
N ALA A 136 6.82 -0.04 -5.34
CA ALA A 136 7.07 -0.24 -6.76
C ALA A 136 8.38 0.44 -7.16
N THR A 137 9.43 -0.35 -7.43
CA THR A 137 10.71 0.13 -7.93
C THR A 137 10.66 0.23 -9.45
N LEU A 138 10.51 1.46 -9.98
CA LEU A 138 10.20 1.68 -11.39
C LEU A 138 11.37 1.49 -12.34
N MET A 139 12.61 1.71 -11.87
CA MET A 139 13.83 1.53 -12.66
C MET A 139 14.92 0.86 -11.81
N SER A 140 15.94 0.33 -12.46
CA SER A 140 17.21 -0.07 -11.82
C SER A 140 18.38 0.54 -12.58
N PHE A 141 19.54 0.65 -11.95
CA PHE A 141 20.79 0.91 -12.65
C PHE A 141 21.04 -0.03 -13.84
N ASP A 142 20.46 -1.25 -13.82
CA ASP A 142 20.47 -2.18 -14.95
C ASP A 142 19.85 -1.61 -16.23
N HIS A 143 18.99 -0.59 -16.15
CA HIS A 143 18.51 0.10 -17.36
C HIS A 143 19.64 0.74 -18.17
N PHE A 144 20.79 1.01 -17.55
CA PHE A 144 21.87 1.78 -18.13
C PHE A 144 23.13 0.95 -18.39
N LYS A 145 23.16 -0.32 -17.95
CA LYS A 145 24.29 -1.23 -18.19
C LYS A 145 24.41 -1.58 -19.67
N ASN A 146 25.61 -1.39 -20.24
CA ASN A 146 25.91 -1.63 -21.65
C ASN A 146 25.83 -3.11 -22.08
N SER A 147 25.61 -4.04 -21.14
CA SER A 147 25.32 -5.45 -21.41
C SER A 147 23.87 -5.72 -21.83
N HIS A 148 22.95 -4.76 -21.66
CA HIS A 148 21.54 -4.92 -22.04
C HIS A 148 21.24 -4.22 -23.36
N THR A 149 20.28 -4.73 -24.11
CA THR A 149 19.98 -4.31 -25.49
C THR A 149 19.55 -2.85 -25.58
N ASN A 150 18.67 -2.42 -24.67
CA ASN A 150 18.04 -1.10 -24.71
C ASN A 150 18.79 -0.03 -23.89
N TYR A 151 19.99 -0.32 -23.40
CA TYR A 151 20.70 0.55 -22.47
C TYR A 151 20.89 1.98 -23.00
N GLN A 152 21.22 2.10 -24.29
CA GLN A 152 21.47 3.41 -24.90
C GLN A 152 20.17 4.23 -25.01
N ASN A 153 19.02 3.58 -25.19
CA ASN A 153 17.71 4.25 -25.24
C ASN A 153 17.42 4.89 -23.88
N TRP A 154 17.68 4.17 -22.79
CA TRP A 154 17.48 4.67 -21.43
C TRP A 154 18.48 5.77 -21.06
N ARG A 155 19.74 5.66 -21.47
CA ARG A 155 20.72 6.76 -21.35
C ARG A 155 20.24 7.99 -22.10
N ASN A 156 19.78 7.84 -23.34
CA ASN A 156 19.23 8.93 -24.15
C ASN A 156 17.98 9.55 -23.49
N MET A 157 17.18 8.76 -22.77
CA MET A 157 16.05 9.24 -21.99
C MET A 157 16.49 10.19 -20.86
N LEU A 158 17.43 9.76 -20.03
CA LEU A 158 17.92 10.57 -18.91
C LEU A 158 18.72 11.82 -19.33
N LEU A 159 19.45 11.74 -20.44
CA LEU A 159 20.35 12.81 -20.89
C LEU A 159 19.64 13.97 -21.62
N SER A 160 18.33 13.86 -21.87
CA SER A 160 17.54 14.88 -22.57
C SER A 160 16.31 15.27 -21.77
N ASP A 161 16.07 16.56 -21.58
CA ASP A 161 14.88 17.04 -20.86
C ASP A 161 13.59 16.67 -21.57
N THR A 162 13.54 16.79 -22.90
CA THR A 162 12.36 16.41 -23.69
C THR A 162 12.06 14.91 -23.58
N ASN A 163 13.10 14.06 -23.59
CA ASN A 163 12.89 12.62 -23.46
C ASN A 163 12.47 12.24 -22.04
N LEU A 164 13.10 12.84 -21.03
CA LEU A 164 12.71 12.66 -19.63
C LEU A 164 11.25 13.12 -19.41
N ASP A 165 10.84 14.24 -19.98
CA ASP A 165 9.46 14.72 -19.93
C ASP A 165 8.50 13.74 -20.61
N SER A 166 8.94 13.06 -21.68
CA SER A 166 8.16 12.00 -22.32
C SER A 166 7.98 10.77 -21.42
N TYR A 167 8.99 10.37 -20.64
CA TYR A 167 8.84 9.30 -19.63
C TYR A 167 7.84 9.70 -18.54
N VAL A 168 7.99 10.92 -18.01
CA VAL A 168 7.09 11.43 -16.96
C VAL A 168 5.64 11.48 -17.48
N THR A 169 5.45 12.03 -18.67
CA THR A 169 4.10 12.24 -19.25
C THR A 169 3.45 10.95 -19.71
N ASN A 170 4.20 10.10 -20.42
CA ASN A 170 3.61 8.96 -21.13
C ASN A 170 3.65 7.66 -20.35
N TYR A 171 4.41 7.58 -19.25
CA TYR A 171 4.46 6.39 -18.40
C TYR A 171 4.19 6.68 -16.93
N LEU A 172 4.96 7.57 -16.29
CA LEU A 172 4.86 7.78 -14.84
C LEU A 172 3.49 8.32 -14.41
N ILE A 173 3.01 9.39 -15.05
CA ILE A 173 1.68 9.96 -14.74
C ILE A 173 0.56 8.93 -15.01
N PRO A 174 0.54 8.19 -16.13
CA PRO A 174 -0.39 7.08 -16.33
C PRO A 174 -0.34 6.00 -15.25
N PHE A 175 0.85 5.57 -14.82
CA PHE A 175 1.02 4.62 -13.71
C PHE A 175 0.40 5.16 -12.42
N VAL A 176 0.74 6.40 -12.05
CA VAL A 176 0.20 7.07 -10.86
C VAL A 176 -1.32 7.18 -10.93
N ASN A 177 -1.87 7.67 -12.04
CA ASN A 177 -3.31 7.84 -12.19
C ASN A 177 -4.08 6.51 -12.17
N ARG A 178 -3.46 5.42 -12.64
CA ARG A 178 -4.05 4.09 -12.61
C ARG A 178 -4.15 3.52 -11.19
N TYR A 179 -3.17 3.79 -10.33
CA TYR A 179 -3.04 3.14 -9.02
C TYR A 179 -3.18 4.05 -7.80
N LYS A 180 -3.36 5.37 -7.96
CA LYS A 180 -3.46 6.33 -6.84
C LYS A 180 -4.57 6.06 -5.82
N SER A 181 -5.64 5.37 -6.22
CA SER A 181 -6.72 4.96 -5.31
C SER A 181 -6.46 3.61 -4.63
N ASN A 182 -5.47 2.83 -5.09
CA ASN A 182 -5.14 1.55 -4.49
C ASN A 182 -4.16 1.76 -3.32
N PRO A 183 -4.58 1.55 -2.06
CA PRO A 183 -3.71 1.75 -0.89
C PRO A 183 -2.54 0.77 -0.84
N TRP A 184 -2.64 -0.38 -1.52
CA TRP A 184 -1.60 -1.40 -1.57
C TRP A 184 -0.38 -0.99 -2.39
N LEU A 185 -0.48 0.03 -3.26
CA LEU A 185 0.71 0.74 -3.74
C LEU A 185 1.13 1.77 -2.69
N TRP A 186 1.91 1.39 -1.69
CA TRP A 186 2.22 2.32 -0.59
C TRP A 186 3.28 3.36 -0.97
N SER A 187 4.24 2.98 -1.82
CA SER A 187 5.28 3.88 -2.28
C SER A 187 5.80 3.55 -3.67
N ILE A 188 6.42 4.55 -4.28
CA ILE A 188 7.18 4.46 -5.52
C ILE A 188 8.65 4.70 -5.22
N ASP A 189 9.48 3.71 -5.49
CA ASP A 189 10.94 3.80 -5.53
C ASP A 189 11.35 4.13 -6.97
N LEU A 190 11.90 5.33 -7.19
CA LEU A 190 12.16 5.81 -8.55
C LEU A 190 13.27 5.04 -9.29
N MET A 191 14.24 4.50 -8.55
CA MET A 191 15.38 3.80 -9.12
C MET A 191 16.12 2.99 -8.07
N ASN A 192 16.35 1.70 -8.35
CA ASN A 192 17.33 0.89 -7.62
C ASN A 192 18.76 1.37 -7.92
N GLU A 193 19.47 1.76 -6.86
CA GLU A 193 20.91 2.02 -6.80
C GLU A 193 21.44 2.97 -7.89
N PRO A 194 20.94 4.23 -7.95
CA PRO A 194 21.45 5.23 -8.89
C PRO A 194 22.96 5.53 -8.70
N ASP A 195 23.52 5.17 -7.54
CA ASP A 195 24.94 5.17 -7.22
C ASP A 195 25.76 4.57 -8.37
N TRP A 196 25.35 3.41 -8.89
CA TRP A 196 26.08 2.71 -9.95
C TRP A 196 25.92 3.35 -11.31
N VAL A 197 24.79 4.01 -11.58
CA VAL A 197 24.61 4.83 -12.80
C VAL A 197 25.60 6.00 -12.80
N TYR A 198 25.89 6.56 -11.63
CA TYR A 198 26.88 7.63 -11.47
C TYR A 198 28.33 7.14 -11.48
N GLU A 199 28.64 6.06 -10.76
CA GLU A 199 30.03 5.61 -10.56
C GLU A 199 30.57 4.79 -11.74
N ASN A 200 29.76 3.88 -12.28
CA ASN A 200 30.26 2.82 -13.16
C ASN A 200 30.16 3.18 -14.64
N ALA A 201 31.29 3.03 -15.36
CA ALA A 201 31.37 3.32 -16.81
C ALA A 201 30.44 2.43 -17.65
N ASP A 202 30.28 1.17 -17.25
CA ASP A 202 29.37 0.23 -17.89
C ASP A 202 27.90 0.63 -17.74
N SER A 203 27.57 1.40 -16.70
CA SER A 203 26.23 1.93 -16.38
C SER A 203 26.04 3.38 -16.83
N GLY A 204 27.05 3.96 -17.49
CA GLY A 204 26.97 5.22 -18.22
C GLY A 204 27.62 6.44 -17.57
N GLN A 205 28.02 6.36 -16.30
CA GLN A 205 28.60 7.50 -15.54
C GLN A 205 27.78 8.80 -15.69
N ILE A 206 26.45 8.68 -15.56
CA ILE A 206 25.55 9.82 -15.68
C ILE A 206 25.65 10.67 -14.41
N SER A 207 25.83 11.97 -14.58
CA SER A 207 26.05 12.89 -13.47
C SER A 207 24.86 12.94 -12.50
N TRP A 208 25.15 13.23 -11.21
CA TRP A 208 24.11 13.52 -10.22
C TRP A 208 23.18 14.66 -10.64
N ASP A 209 23.66 15.63 -11.42
CA ASP A 209 22.81 16.71 -11.94
C ASP A 209 21.63 16.17 -12.78
N ARG A 210 21.89 15.18 -13.63
CA ARG A 210 20.85 14.53 -14.45
C ARG A 210 19.95 13.60 -13.64
N LEU A 211 20.53 12.81 -12.73
CA LEU A 211 19.75 11.94 -11.84
C LEU A 211 18.81 12.75 -10.94
N GLN A 212 19.31 13.84 -10.34
CA GLN A 212 18.51 14.77 -9.55
C GLN A 212 17.41 15.43 -10.37
N THR A 213 17.68 15.78 -11.64
CA THR A 213 16.65 16.33 -12.54
C THR A 213 15.53 15.32 -12.79
N TYR A 214 15.85 14.05 -13.00
CA TYR A 214 14.85 12.97 -13.06
C TYR A 214 14.06 12.89 -11.76
N PHE A 215 14.72 12.75 -10.63
CA PHE A 215 14.06 12.60 -9.33
C PHE A 215 13.15 13.79 -8.99
N ALA A 216 13.62 15.02 -9.22
CA ALA A 216 12.83 16.22 -8.98
C ALA A 216 11.58 16.28 -9.88
N LYS A 217 11.72 16.03 -11.18
CA LYS A 217 10.56 16.02 -12.10
C LYS A 217 9.57 14.91 -11.75
N ALA A 218 10.05 13.70 -11.44
CA ALA A 218 9.23 12.55 -11.13
C ALA A 218 8.46 12.72 -9.80
N THR A 219 9.13 13.16 -8.74
CA THR A 219 8.49 13.41 -7.42
C THR A 219 7.44 14.51 -7.51
N VAL A 220 7.72 15.60 -8.23
CA VAL A 220 6.72 16.65 -8.51
C VAL A 220 5.50 16.07 -9.22
N ALA A 221 5.71 15.27 -10.28
CA ALA A 221 4.60 14.67 -11.02
C ALA A 221 3.76 13.70 -10.15
N ILE A 222 4.40 12.88 -9.31
CA ILE A 222 3.71 11.95 -8.41
C ILE A 222 2.87 12.72 -7.37
N HIS A 223 3.47 13.70 -6.69
CA HIS A 223 2.82 14.46 -5.63
C HIS A 223 1.73 15.42 -6.13
N GLN A 224 1.81 15.89 -7.38
CA GLN A 224 0.73 16.66 -8.00
C GLN A 224 -0.50 15.81 -8.34
N ASN A 225 -0.31 14.49 -8.56
CA ASN A 225 -1.36 13.60 -9.04
C ASN A 225 -1.86 12.59 -8.01
N SER A 226 -1.18 12.47 -6.85
CA SER A 226 -1.49 11.46 -5.84
C SER A 226 -0.89 11.80 -4.46
N SER A 227 -1.27 11.01 -3.46
CA SER A 227 -0.64 10.95 -2.14
C SER A 227 0.23 9.70 -1.95
N ILE A 228 0.64 9.05 -3.04
CA ILE A 228 1.57 7.91 -2.98
C ILE A 228 2.93 8.42 -2.51
N LEU A 229 3.53 7.74 -1.53
CA LEU A 229 4.83 8.12 -1.00
C LEU A 229 5.96 7.85 -2.00
N THR A 230 7.03 8.63 -1.95
CA THR A 230 8.16 8.51 -2.85
C THR A 230 9.47 8.25 -2.12
N THR A 231 10.34 7.44 -2.73
CA THR A 231 11.72 7.24 -2.32
C THR A 231 12.62 6.95 -3.53
N VAL A 232 13.90 6.75 -3.26
CA VAL A 232 14.88 6.16 -4.17
C VAL A 232 15.79 5.24 -3.35
N GLY A 233 15.90 3.98 -3.76
CA GLY A 233 16.74 2.97 -3.11
C GLY A 233 18.21 3.23 -3.39
N MET A 234 18.93 3.81 -2.44
CA MET A 234 20.35 4.20 -2.61
C MET A 234 21.26 3.05 -2.21
N GLY A 235 22.21 2.67 -3.06
CA GLY A 235 23.10 1.52 -2.83
C GLY A 235 24.00 1.69 -1.60
N SER A 236 24.18 2.92 -1.14
CA SER A 236 24.94 3.23 0.08
C SER A 236 24.47 4.53 0.76
N VAL A 237 24.82 4.68 2.03
CA VAL A 237 24.53 5.91 2.81
C VAL A 237 25.33 7.14 2.32
N LYS A 238 26.43 6.90 1.57
CA LYS A 238 27.39 7.89 1.07
C LYS A 238 26.72 9.09 0.40
N TYR A 239 25.71 8.86 -0.44
CA TYR A 239 25.04 9.91 -1.23
C TYR A 239 23.77 10.46 -0.56
N MET A 240 23.44 9.98 0.64
CA MET A 240 22.34 10.47 1.46
C MET A 240 22.83 11.27 2.67
N SER A 241 24.14 11.35 2.86
CA SER A 241 24.79 11.97 4.01
C SER A 241 25.60 13.20 3.62
N ALA A 242 25.79 14.13 4.55
CA ALA A 242 26.79 15.21 4.43
C ALA A 242 28.13 14.87 5.12
N THR A 243 28.17 13.83 5.96
CA THR A 243 29.28 13.57 6.89
C THR A 243 29.87 12.16 6.78
N ALA A 244 29.19 11.22 6.10
CA ALA A 244 29.72 9.89 5.84
C ALA A 244 31.04 9.94 5.05
N GLY A 245 31.96 9.01 5.33
CA GLY A 245 33.21 8.89 4.59
C GLY A 245 32.96 8.74 3.08
N GLY A 246 33.69 9.51 2.26
CA GLY A 246 33.50 9.52 0.80
C GLY A 246 32.24 10.25 0.31
N SER A 247 31.44 10.84 1.20
CA SER A 247 30.28 11.63 0.82
C SER A 247 30.67 12.88 0.00
N SER A 248 29.78 13.27 -0.91
CA SER A 248 29.82 14.58 -1.59
C SER A 248 28.53 15.38 -1.35
N GLY A 249 27.92 15.19 -0.18
CA GLY A 249 26.65 15.78 0.23
C GLY A 249 25.44 14.90 -0.08
N ASN A 250 24.31 15.20 0.59
CA ASN A 250 23.05 14.50 0.38
C ASN A 250 22.45 14.89 -0.98
N LYS A 251 22.57 13.98 -1.95
CA LYS A 251 22.16 14.17 -3.35
C LYS A 251 20.65 14.16 -3.53
N ILE A 252 19.91 13.68 -2.54
CA ILE A 252 18.46 13.51 -2.60
C ILE A 252 17.74 14.34 -1.52
N SER A 253 18.45 15.28 -0.89
CA SER A 253 17.84 16.26 0.01
C SER A 253 16.83 17.14 -0.72
N ASP A 254 15.82 17.62 0.01
CA ASP A 254 14.81 18.54 -0.53
C ASP A 254 15.48 19.74 -1.22
N ALA A 255 16.50 20.35 -0.60
CA ALA A 255 17.23 21.46 -1.20
C ALA A 255 17.89 21.09 -2.53
N ALA A 256 18.48 19.89 -2.65
CA ALA A 256 19.13 19.44 -3.88
C ALA A 256 18.12 19.21 -5.02
N LEU A 257 16.93 18.67 -4.71
CA LEU A 257 15.89 18.40 -5.69
C LEU A 257 15.11 19.67 -6.09
N GLN A 258 14.76 20.51 -5.12
CA GLN A 258 14.06 21.79 -5.36
C GLN A 258 14.92 22.77 -6.18
N ALA A 259 16.24 22.67 -6.12
CA ALA A 259 17.14 23.41 -6.99
C ALA A 259 17.03 23.01 -8.49
N LYS A 260 16.47 21.83 -8.81
CA LYS A 260 16.25 21.38 -10.19
C LYS A 260 14.90 21.80 -10.75
N VAL A 261 13.86 21.72 -9.93
CA VAL A 261 12.49 22.09 -10.27
C VAL A 261 11.98 22.89 -9.08
N ASN A 262 11.93 24.22 -9.22
CA ASN A 262 11.57 25.18 -8.16
C ASN A 262 10.13 24.93 -7.63
N SER A 263 9.96 23.90 -6.81
CA SER A 263 8.69 23.37 -6.35
C SER A 263 8.90 22.61 -5.04
N PRO A 264 8.15 22.91 -3.97
CA PRO A 264 8.27 22.19 -2.70
C PRO A 264 7.86 20.70 -2.79
N LEU A 265 7.26 20.29 -3.91
CA LEU A 265 6.91 18.89 -4.19
C LEU A 265 8.10 18.07 -4.70
N ALA A 266 9.22 18.71 -5.05
CA ALA A 266 10.47 18.04 -5.42
C ALA A 266 11.18 17.56 -4.15
N LYS A 267 10.73 16.44 -3.61
CA LYS A 267 11.22 15.83 -2.36
C LYS A 267 10.95 14.34 -2.37
N PHE A 268 11.67 13.59 -1.54
CA PHE A 268 11.31 12.21 -1.19
C PHE A 268 10.63 12.17 0.17
N ASP A 269 9.66 11.30 0.37
CA ASP A 269 8.92 11.26 1.63
C ASP A 269 9.64 10.46 2.72
N PHE A 270 10.50 9.52 2.33
CA PHE A 270 11.34 8.75 3.24
C PHE A 270 12.67 8.36 2.59
N TYR A 271 13.66 8.04 3.42
CA TYR A 271 14.97 7.59 2.97
C TYR A 271 15.02 6.06 2.91
N SER A 272 15.61 5.52 1.83
CA SER A 272 15.83 4.09 1.67
C SER A 272 17.28 3.72 1.33
N PRO A 273 18.22 3.80 2.29
CA PRO A 273 19.57 3.30 2.10
C PRO A 273 19.60 1.76 2.06
N HIS A 274 20.47 1.21 1.23
CA HIS A 274 20.83 -0.20 1.24
C HIS A 274 22.03 -0.42 2.15
N TYR A 275 22.15 -1.65 2.65
CA TYR A 275 23.27 -2.09 3.46
C TYR A 275 23.68 -3.51 3.08
N TYR A 276 24.98 -3.73 2.90
CA TYR A 276 25.55 -5.08 2.76
C TYR A 276 26.89 -5.13 3.50
N PRO A 277 27.36 -6.31 3.95
CA PRO A 277 28.54 -6.43 4.79
C PRO A 277 29.82 -5.77 4.25
N TRP A 278 29.98 -5.69 2.92
CA TRP A 278 31.12 -5.00 2.32
C TRP A 278 31.19 -3.51 2.68
N GLN A 279 30.06 -2.91 3.08
CA GLN A 279 29.94 -1.50 3.47
C GLN A 279 30.43 -1.22 4.89
N GLU A 280 30.53 -2.24 5.74
CA GLU A 280 30.83 -2.08 7.17
C GLU A 280 32.17 -1.39 7.45
N PRO A 281 33.28 -1.68 6.73
CA PRO A 281 34.55 -0.99 6.96
C PRO A 281 34.47 0.53 6.71
N TYR A 282 33.45 1.00 5.98
CA TYR A 282 33.30 2.40 5.61
C TYR A 282 32.30 3.15 6.49
N TRP A 283 31.17 2.51 6.83
CA TRP A 283 30.05 3.19 7.49
C TRP A 283 29.44 2.40 8.67
N GLY A 284 29.93 1.20 8.97
CA GLY A 284 29.40 0.34 10.04
C GLY A 284 28.05 -0.30 9.71
N ILE A 285 27.45 -0.95 10.71
CA ILE A 285 26.17 -1.66 10.59
C ILE A 285 25.01 -0.74 11.03
N PRO A 286 24.01 -0.46 10.18
CA PRO A 286 22.95 0.51 10.45
C PRO A 286 22.10 0.15 11.66
N PHE A 287 21.82 -1.14 11.84
CA PHE A 287 20.78 -1.60 12.76
C PHE A 287 21.08 -1.33 14.24
N TYR A 288 22.35 -1.09 14.59
CA TYR A 288 22.82 -0.94 15.98
C TYR A 288 23.10 0.51 16.38
N VAL A 289 22.70 1.46 15.53
CA VAL A 289 22.86 2.90 15.75
C VAL A 289 21.62 3.64 15.22
N THR A 290 21.32 4.82 15.73
CA THR A 290 20.24 5.66 15.17
C THR A 290 20.59 6.12 13.75
N PRO A 291 19.59 6.47 12.89
CA PRO A 291 19.87 7.01 11.57
C PRO A 291 20.83 8.21 11.56
N THR A 292 20.73 9.10 12.56
CA THR A 292 21.66 10.24 12.73
C THR A 292 23.10 9.78 13.01
N GLN A 293 23.28 8.77 13.86
CA GLN A 293 24.60 8.18 14.13
C GLN A 293 25.14 7.44 12.91
N TRP A 294 24.25 6.91 12.06
CA TRP A 294 24.57 6.39 10.73
C TRP A 294 24.58 7.47 9.64
N TYR A 295 24.87 8.72 10.02
CA TYR A 295 25.14 9.85 9.13
C TYR A 295 23.98 10.40 8.30
N LEU A 296 22.74 9.93 8.50
CA LEU A 296 21.56 10.44 7.82
C LEU A 296 20.99 11.67 8.52
N VAL A 297 20.32 12.53 7.74
CA VAL A 297 19.38 13.50 8.32
C VAL A 297 18.12 12.71 8.69
N TRP A 298 17.76 12.71 9.98
CA TRP A 298 16.62 11.94 10.48
C TRP A 298 15.39 12.84 10.70
N ASP A 299 14.93 13.47 9.63
CA ASP A 299 13.77 14.37 9.59
C ASP A 299 12.49 13.70 9.03
N ARG A 300 12.62 12.46 8.58
CA ARG A 300 11.59 11.64 7.95
C ARG A 300 11.88 10.16 8.19
N PRO A 301 10.95 9.23 7.87
CA PRO A 301 11.18 7.81 8.06
C PRO A 301 12.41 7.31 7.31
N VAL A 302 13.07 6.29 7.87
CA VAL A 302 14.20 5.60 7.25
C VAL A 302 13.89 4.11 7.20
N VAL A 303 13.90 3.55 5.99
CA VAL A 303 13.72 2.11 5.75
C VAL A 303 15.02 1.58 5.18
N VAL A 304 15.64 0.58 5.81
CA VAL A 304 16.76 -0.11 5.16
C VAL A 304 16.21 -0.92 4.00
N GLY A 305 16.38 -0.40 2.78
CA GLY A 305 15.68 -0.84 1.56
C GLY A 305 16.18 -2.17 1.00
N GLU A 306 17.42 -2.50 1.33
CA GLU A 306 18.04 -3.81 1.12
C GLU A 306 19.01 -4.11 2.26
N ALA A 307 19.03 -5.37 2.68
CA ALA A 307 20.02 -5.98 3.55
C ALA A 307 20.04 -7.49 3.29
N PRO A 308 21.16 -8.22 3.44
CA PRO A 308 21.13 -9.66 3.22
C PRO A 308 20.14 -10.33 4.19
N ALA A 309 19.28 -11.21 3.70
CA ALA A 309 18.41 -12.00 4.59
C ALA A 309 19.20 -13.00 5.47
N LEU A 310 20.52 -13.09 5.26
CA LEU A 310 21.46 -13.80 6.13
C LEU A 310 21.80 -13.04 7.43
N GLY A 311 21.47 -11.75 7.53
CA GLY A 311 21.85 -10.87 8.64
C GLY A 311 23.19 -10.15 8.42
N SER A 312 23.42 -9.14 9.24
CA SER A 312 24.67 -8.37 9.30
C SER A 312 25.82 -9.19 9.92
N THR A 313 27.07 -8.76 9.69
CA THR A 313 28.24 -9.50 10.20
C THR A 313 28.17 -9.64 11.73
N GLY A 314 28.22 -10.89 12.20
CA GLY A 314 28.20 -11.21 13.63
C GLY A 314 26.81 -11.19 14.27
N HIS A 315 25.75 -10.97 13.50
CA HIS A 315 24.37 -10.90 14.02
C HIS A 315 23.39 -11.72 13.16
N THR A 316 22.28 -12.12 13.76
CA THR A 316 21.18 -12.72 13.02
C THR A 316 20.26 -11.64 12.46
N LEU A 317 19.56 -11.93 11.38
CA LEU A 317 18.53 -11.02 10.85
C LEU A 317 17.45 -10.69 11.92
N THR A 318 17.10 -11.63 12.80
CA THR A 318 16.18 -11.39 13.92
C THR A 318 16.69 -10.28 14.84
N ASN A 319 18.00 -10.28 15.17
CA ASN A 319 18.60 -9.21 15.97
C ASN A 319 18.61 -7.88 15.20
N ASP A 320 18.90 -7.92 13.90
CA ASP A 320 18.90 -6.73 13.06
C ASP A 320 17.53 -6.05 13.04
N PHE A 321 16.42 -6.79 12.88
CA PHE A 321 15.06 -6.23 12.94
C PHE A 321 14.75 -5.61 14.31
N ALA A 322 15.05 -6.32 15.39
CA ALA A 322 14.78 -5.84 16.74
C ALA A 322 15.57 -4.56 17.08
N ASN A 323 16.84 -4.50 16.67
CA ASN A 323 17.69 -3.33 16.89
C ASN A 323 17.32 -2.19 15.94
N ALA A 324 16.96 -2.45 14.68
CA ALA A 324 16.48 -1.43 13.75
C ALA A 324 15.26 -0.69 14.32
N TYR A 325 14.26 -1.44 14.80
CA TYR A 325 13.09 -0.84 15.43
C TYR A 325 13.47 -0.04 16.69
N THR A 326 14.30 -0.60 17.57
CA THR A 326 14.76 0.06 18.80
C THR A 326 15.54 1.36 18.52
N ASN A 327 16.30 1.41 17.43
CA ASN A 327 17.09 2.56 17.02
C ASN A 327 16.32 3.57 16.14
N GLY A 328 15.02 3.36 15.95
CA GLY A 328 14.13 4.33 15.31
C GLY A 328 14.04 4.26 13.79
N TYR A 329 14.49 3.15 13.17
CA TYR A 329 14.16 2.88 11.78
C TYR A 329 12.67 2.54 11.65
N ALA A 330 12.09 2.90 10.51
CA ALA A 330 10.67 2.69 10.22
C ALA A 330 10.41 1.40 9.43
N GLY A 331 11.46 0.65 9.09
CA GLY A 331 11.34 -0.60 8.36
C GLY A 331 12.67 -1.22 7.94
N VAL A 332 12.63 -2.50 7.62
CA VAL A 332 13.72 -3.25 6.99
C VAL A 332 13.13 -4.11 5.87
N MET A 333 13.78 -4.12 4.71
CA MET A 333 13.38 -4.92 3.55
C MET A 333 14.54 -5.83 3.10
N PRO A 334 14.72 -7.00 3.71
CA PRO A 334 15.86 -7.86 3.38
C PRO A 334 15.73 -8.48 1.99
N TRP A 335 16.88 -8.79 1.41
CA TRP A 335 17.11 -9.39 0.12
C TRP A 335 17.49 -10.87 0.30
N THR A 336 16.69 -11.85 -0.16
CA THR A 336 15.33 -11.75 -0.74
C THR A 336 14.35 -12.72 -0.12
N SER A 337 13.08 -12.57 -0.47
CA SER A 337 12.03 -13.51 -0.14
C SER A 337 12.04 -14.77 -1.02
N ASN A 338 12.57 -14.70 -2.24
CA ASN A 338 12.41 -15.76 -3.25
C ASN A 338 13.72 -16.38 -3.77
N GLY A 339 14.88 -16.03 -3.21
CA GLY A 339 16.13 -16.72 -3.49
C GLY A 339 16.66 -16.49 -4.90
N VAL A 340 16.59 -15.25 -5.37
CA VAL A 340 17.12 -14.86 -6.70
C VAL A 340 18.65 -14.94 -6.79
N ASP A 341 19.34 -14.99 -5.65
CA ASP A 341 20.79 -15.13 -5.54
C ASP A 341 21.20 -15.76 -4.18
N SER A 342 22.49 -15.64 -3.82
CA SER A 342 23.06 -16.17 -2.58
C SER A 342 22.83 -15.31 -1.32
N ASN A 343 22.19 -14.16 -1.42
CA ASN A 343 22.04 -13.22 -0.31
C ASN A 343 20.82 -13.54 0.58
N GLY A 344 19.97 -14.47 0.14
CA GLY A 344 19.01 -15.18 0.99
C GLY A 344 17.67 -15.45 0.33
N ASN A 345 16.82 -16.19 1.03
CA ASN A 345 15.47 -16.60 0.62
C ASN A 345 14.49 -16.60 1.81
N MET A 346 13.23 -17.01 1.59
CA MET A 346 12.20 -17.09 2.64
C MET A 346 12.63 -17.87 3.90
N THR A 347 13.45 -18.92 3.77
CA THR A 347 13.93 -19.72 4.92
C THR A 347 14.86 -18.91 5.83
N ASN A 348 15.61 -17.97 5.26
CA ASN A 348 16.48 -17.07 6.03
C ASN A 348 15.69 -15.89 6.61
N LEU A 349 14.73 -15.38 5.83
CA LEU A 349 13.94 -14.21 6.17
C LEU A 349 12.88 -14.49 7.25
N SER A 350 12.12 -15.58 7.10
CA SER A 350 10.91 -15.81 7.90
C SER A 350 11.14 -15.83 9.41
N PRO A 351 12.25 -16.39 9.96
CA PRO A 351 12.47 -16.36 11.41
C PRO A 351 12.52 -14.94 11.99
N ALA A 352 13.06 -13.97 11.24
CA ALA A 352 13.13 -12.58 11.69
C ALA A 352 11.77 -11.89 11.60
N THR A 353 11.07 -12.04 10.47
CA THR A 353 9.80 -11.35 10.23
C THR A 353 8.68 -11.91 11.10
N THR A 354 8.63 -13.23 11.34
CA THR A 354 7.66 -13.84 12.26
C THR A 354 7.95 -13.49 13.71
N ALA A 355 9.22 -13.43 14.12
CA ALA A 355 9.59 -13.03 15.47
C ALA A 355 9.21 -11.57 15.74
N PHE A 356 9.49 -10.67 14.77
CA PHE A 356 9.09 -9.27 14.87
C PHE A 356 7.57 -9.12 14.91
N GLN A 357 6.84 -9.79 14.01
CA GLN A 357 5.38 -9.77 14.00
C GLN A 357 4.79 -10.32 15.31
N SER A 358 5.35 -11.40 15.87
CA SER A 358 4.88 -11.95 17.14
C SER A 358 5.09 -10.98 18.31
N ALA A 359 6.20 -10.25 18.32
CA ALA A 359 6.52 -9.27 19.36
C ALA A 359 5.78 -7.92 19.18
N HIS A 360 5.46 -7.55 17.93
CA HIS A 360 4.99 -6.23 17.54
C HIS A 360 3.80 -6.29 16.56
N ASN A 361 2.85 -7.20 16.78
CA ASN A 361 1.77 -7.45 15.82
C ASN A 361 1.00 -6.18 15.42
N SER A 362 0.75 -5.27 16.36
CA SER A 362 0.04 -4.01 16.08
C SER A 362 0.82 -3.04 15.19
N LEU A 363 2.14 -3.18 15.05
CA LEU A 363 2.96 -2.41 14.11
C LEU A 363 3.03 -3.07 12.72
N VAL A 364 2.78 -4.38 12.64
CA VAL A 364 2.84 -5.13 11.39
C VAL A 364 1.47 -5.20 10.73
N PHE A 365 0.48 -5.62 11.51
CA PHE A 365 -0.93 -5.75 11.16
C PHE A 365 -1.76 -4.99 12.19
N PRO A 366 -1.76 -3.63 12.14
CA PRO A 366 -2.57 -2.85 13.06
C PRO A 366 -4.04 -3.26 12.92
N ALA A 367 -4.66 -3.59 14.05
CA ALA A 367 -6.11 -3.78 14.09
C ALA A 367 -6.78 -2.52 13.58
N ALA A 368 -7.83 -2.66 12.77
CA ALA A 368 -8.57 -1.51 12.32
C ALA A 368 -9.11 -0.70 13.50
N SER A 369 -9.27 0.61 13.29
CA SER A 369 -9.80 1.50 14.33
C SER A 369 -11.05 0.85 14.96
N GLY A 370 -11.12 0.84 16.30
CA GLY A 370 -12.09 0.03 17.02
C GLY A 370 -13.48 0.16 16.42
N ASP A 371 -14.08 -0.96 16.03
CA ASP A 371 -15.39 -0.92 15.39
C ASP A 371 -16.46 -0.62 16.45
N THR A 372 -17.13 0.52 16.30
CA THR A 372 -18.22 0.95 17.18
C THR A 372 -19.60 0.59 16.64
N ALA A 373 -19.65 -0.10 15.49
CA ALA A 373 -20.88 -0.62 14.93
C ALA A 373 -21.55 -1.59 15.89
N LYS A 374 -22.87 -1.74 15.71
CA LYS A 374 -23.69 -2.53 16.61
C LYS A 374 -23.35 -4.01 16.53
N PHE A 375 -23.12 -4.50 15.31
CA PHE A 375 -22.51 -5.80 15.10
C PHE A 375 -21.18 -5.59 14.37
N ASN A 376 -20.13 -5.75 15.14
CA ASN A 376 -18.73 -5.56 14.78
C ASN A 376 -17.91 -6.85 14.93
N PHE A 377 -18.52 -7.91 15.47
CA PHE A 377 -17.94 -9.24 15.67
C PHE A 377 -16.65 -9.30 16.51
N GLU A 378 -16.30 -8.19 17.16
CA GLU A 378 -15.11 -8.04 18.00
C GLU A 378 -15.12 -8.99 19.20
N GLY A 379 -13.93 -9.31 19.71
CA GLY A 379 -13.76 -10.24 20.82
C GLY A 379 -14.09 -11.69 20.47
N ASN A 380 -13.95 -12.06 19.20
CA ASN A 380 -14.27 -13.40 18.68
C ASN A 380 -15.74 -13.80 18.94
N ALA A 381 -16.67 -12.85 18.77
CA ALA A 381 -18.07 -13.07 19.09
C ALA A 381 -18.94 -13.00 17.83
N LEU A 382 -19.80 -14.01 17.63
CA LEU A 382 -20.81 -13.99 16.56
C LEU A 382 -21.94 -12.99 16.82
N GLN A 383 -21.99 -12.43 18.03
CA GLN A 383 -23.00 -11.47 18.48
C GLN A 383 -24.42 -11.91 18.13
N GLY A 384 -24.73 -13.21 18.24
CA GLY A 384 -26.05 -13.79 18.00
C GLY A 384 -26.38 -14.16 16.54
N PHE A 385 -25.48 -13.93 15.58
CA PHE A 385 -25.64 -14.44 14.23
C PHE A 385 -25.43 -15.96 14.18
N VAL A 386 -26.29 -16.64 13.43
CA VAL A 386 -26.19 -18.07 13.13
C VAL A 386 -26.26 -18.30 11.62
N GLY A 387 -25.55 -19.32 11.16
CA GLY A 387 -25.65 -19.81 9.78
C GLY A 387 -26.82 -20.78 9.61
N THR A 388 -27.53 -20.69 8.49
CA THR A 388 -28.60 -21.62 8.12
C THR A 388 -28.37 -22.21 6.73
N ASN A 389 -29.14 -23.25 6.38
CA ASN A 389 -29.01 -24.00 5.13
C ASN A 389 -27.60 -24.58 4.90
N GLY A 390 -26.90 -24.97 5.97
CA GLY A 390 -25.55 -25.52 5.89
C GLY A 390 -24.44 -24.48 5.76
N LEU A 391 -24.74 -23.19 5.93
CA LEU A 391 -23.72 -22.14 6.05
C LEU A 391 -23.01 -22.26 7.40
N THR A 392 -21.68 -22.26 7.39
CA THR A 392 -20.88 -22.13 8.62
C THR A 392 -20.53 -20.66 8.85
N VAL A 393 -20.74 -20.17 10.07
CA VAL A 393 -20.35 -18.80 10.47
C VAL A 393 -19.31 -18.83 11.59
N ALA A 394 -18.35 -17.91 11.53
CA ALA A 394 -17.35 -17.71 12.58
C ALA A 394 -17.00 -16.21 12.67
N ALA A 395 -16.65 -15.73 13.86
CA ALA A 395 -15.88 -14.49 13.96
C ALA A 395 -14.44 -14.80 13.52
N SER A 396 -13.85 -13.94 12.70
CA SER A 396 -12.61 -14.24 11.99
C SER A 396 -11.70 -13.03 11.89
N THR A 397 -10.41 -13.22 12.10
CA THR A 397 -9.38 -12.20 11.88
C THR A 397 -8.82 -12.20 10.46
N ASP A 398 -9.19 -13.18 9.61
CA ASP A 398 -8.75 -13.26 8.21
C ASP A 398 -8.99 -11.94 7.44
N ARG A 399 -10.11 -11.27 7.71
CA ARG A 399 -10.50 -9.98 7.13
C ARG A 399 -11.39 -9.23 8.13
N ALA A 400 -11.19 -7.93 8.25
CA ALA A 400 -12.08 -7.02 8.96
C ALA A 400 -12.21 -5.70 8.16
N TYR A 401 -13.37 -5.07 8.20
CA TYR A 401 -13.57 -3.71 7.68
C TYR A 401 -13.15 -2.69 8.74
N ALA A 402 -13.55 -2.92 9.99
CA ALA A 402 -13.15 -2.15 11.16
C ALA A 402 -12.82 -3.10 12.32
N GLY A 403 -12.08 -2.66 13.33
CA GLY A 403 -11.62 -3.54 14.41
C GLY A 403 -10.70 -4.71 13.95
N THR A 404 -10.83 -5.86 14.61
CA THR A 404 -9.98 -7.05 14.41
C THR A 404 -10.75 -8.23 13.83
N TYR A 405 -12.08 -8.28 13.97
CA TYR A 405 -12.91 -9.42 13.58
C TYR A 405 -13.99 -9.02 12.58
N ALA A 406 -14.35 -9.94 11.69
CA ALA A 406 -15.60 -9.88 10.94
C ALA A 406 -16.35 -11.22 11.02
N LEU A 407 -17.62 -11.21 10.62
CA LEU A 407 -18.41 -12.41 10.41
C LEU A 407 -17.99 -13.09 9.10
N LYS A 408 -17.23 -14.19 9.21
CA LYS A 408 -16.92 -15.08 8.10
C LYS A 408 -18.10 -16.00 7.82
N MET A 409 -18.63 -15.94 6.61
CA MET A 409 -19.72 -16.80 6.11
C MET A 409 -19.13 -17.80 5.12
N THR A 410 -19.01 -19.07 5.48
CA THR A 410 -18.42 -20.13 4.64
C THR A 410 -19.49 -21.00 4.03
N ALA A 411 -19.56 -21.01 2.69
CA ALA A 411 -20.48 -21.82 1.92
C ALA A 411 -19.74 -23.01 1.29
N ASN A 412 -20.35 -24.18 1.37
CA ASN A 412 -19.92 -25.41 0.72
C ASN A 412 -21.06 -25.88 -0.19
N SER A 413 -21.11 -25.37 -1.42
CA SER A 413 -22.15 -25.67 -2.40
C SER A 413 -21.66 -26.65 -3.46
N THR A 414 -22.48 -27.64 -3.80
CA THR A 414 -22.26 -28.54 -4.94
C THR A 414 -23.04 -28.11 -6.18
N ALA A 415 -24.05 -27.26 -6.01
CA ALA A 415 -24.88 -26.64 -7.04
C ALA A 415 -25.36 -25.26 -6.54
N ALA A 416 -26.13 -24.53 -7.36
CA ALA A 416 -26.73 -23.27 -6.93
C ALA A 416 -27.60 -23.46 -5.68
N ALA A 417 -27.30 -22.71 -4.62
CA ALA A 417 -27.95 -22.81 -3.32
C ALA A 417 -28.04 -21.44 -2.63
N THR A 418 -29.00 -21.30 -1.72
CA THR A 418 -29.21 -20.08 -0.92
C THR A 418 -28.93 -20.35 0.55
N TYR A 419 -28.10 -19.49 1.12
CA TYR A 419 -27.61 -19.54 2.50
C TYR A 419 -27.96 -18.25 3.24
N TYR A 420 -28.05 -18.33 4.57
CA TYR A 420 -28.25 -17.14 5.40
C TYR A 420 -27.30 -17.12 6.59
N ALA A 421 -26.74 -15.95 6.87
CA ALA A 421 -26.28 -15.61 8.20
C ALA A 421 -27.27 -14.61 8.80
N GLN A 422 -27.89 -14.95 9.93
CA GLN A 422 -29.01 -14.18 10.45
C GLN A 422 -29.11 -14.22 11.98
N MET A 423 -29.72 -13.19 12.55
CA MET A 423 -30.05 -13.06 13.97
C MET A 423 -31.56 -12.80 14.10
N ASP A 424 -32.19 -13.46 15.08
CA ASP A 424 -33.56 -13.17 15.49
C ASP A 424 -33.64 -12.10 16.58
N ASN A 425 -34.70 -11.30 16.52
CA ASN A 425 -35.05 -10.21 17.44
C ASN A 425 -33.90 -9.20 17.70
N PRO A 426 -33.32 -8.59 16.66
CA PRO A 426 -32.23 -7.64 16.83
C PRO A 426 -32.69 -6.39 17.61
N ALA A 427 -31.94 -6.02 18.63
CA ALA A 427 -32.24 -4.84 19.43
C ALA A 427 -31.92 -3.54 18.69
N GLY A 428 -32.66 -2.46 19.01
CA GLY A 428 -32.36 -1.07 18.64
C GLY A 428 -32.23 -0.76 17.14
N PHE A 429 -33.01 -1.43 16.30
CA PHE A 429 -33.34 -0.97 14.95
C PHE A 429 -34.78 -0.48 14.93
N ALA A 430 -35.01 0.72 14.43
CA ALA A 430 -36.31 1.37 14.40
C ALA A 430 -36.89 1.42 12.98
N ALA A 431 -38.21 1.54 12.89
CA ALA A 431 -38.86 1.90 11.64
C ALA A 431 -38.32 3.26 11.14
N GLY A 432 -38.09 3.39 9.84
CA GLY A 432 -37.50 4.59 9.22
C GLY A 432 -35.97 4.65 9.28
N ALA A 433 -35.31 3.72 9.96
CA ALA A 433 -33.85 3.65 9.98
C ALA A 433 -33.28 3.11 8.66
N THR A 434 -32.03 3.45 8.36
CA THR A 434 -31.25 2.81 7.33
C THR A 434 -30.12 2.05 8.00
N VAL A 435 -30.04 0.74 7.71
CA VAL A 435 -29.01 -0.14 8.25
C VAL A 435 -27.90 -0.29 7.22
N THR A 436 -26.65 -0.12 7.61
CA THR A 436 -25.50 -0.27 6.72
C THR A 436 -24.80 -1.60 6.97
N PHE A 437 -24.37 -2.28 5.90
CA PHE A 437 -23.57 -3.49 5.95
C PHE A 437 -22.28 -3.27 5.14
N ARG A 438 -21.14 -3.72 5.68
CA ARG A 438 -19.90 -3.87 4.91
C ARG A 438 -19.75 -5.33 4.54
N ILE A 439 -19.74 -5.62 3.25
CA ILE A 439 -19.67 -6.99 2.74
C ILE A 439 -18.50 -7.15 1.78
N TRP A 440 -17.53 -7.98 2.14
CA TRP A 440 -16.42 -8.36 1.28
C TRP A 440 -16.76 -9.64 0.51
N VAL A 441 -16.50 -9.65 -0.80
CA VAL A 441 -16.67 -10.83 -1.65
C VAL A 441 -15.41 -11.14 -2.45
N PRO A 442 -15.00 -12.42 -2.59
CA PRO A 442 -13.83 -12.79 -3.37
C PRO A 442 -14.09 -12.67 -4.87
N SER A 443 -13.05 -12.49 -5.67
CA SER A 443 -13.05 -12.68 -7.13
C SER A 443 -13.11 -14.16 -7.50
N GLY A 444 -13.62 -14.49 -8.70
CA GLY A 444 -13.65 -15.87 -9.20
C GLY A 444 -14.61 -16.81 -8.46
N ALA A 445 -15.48 -16.27 -7.60
CA ALA A 445 -16.40 -17.04 -6.79
C ALA A 445 -17.65 -17.41 -7.58
N ALA A 446 -18.19 -18.61 -7.38
CA ALA A 446 -19.48 -19.02 -7.94
C ALA A 446 -20.64 -18.45 -7.11
N ILE A 447 -20.70 -17.11 -7.03
CA ILE A 447 -21.75 -16.35 -6.34
C ILE A 447 -22.70 -15.77 -7.39
N ALA A 448 -23.99 -15.94 -7.19
CA ALA A 448 -25.03 -15.30 -7.98
C ALA A 448 -25.36 -13.90 -7.42
N SER A 449 -25.55 -13.80 -6.11
CA SER A 449 -25.93 -12.56 -5.44
C SER A 449 -25.66 -12.56 -3.95
N VAL A 450 -25.61 -11.35 -3.38
CA VAL A 450 -25.67 -11.12 -1.93
C VAL A 450 -26.79 -10.12 -1.65
N GLN A 451 -27.56 -10.34 -0.59
CA GLN A 451 -28.64 -9.45 -0.19
C GLN A 451 -28.71 -9.32 1.35
N PRO A 452 -28.17 -8.24 1.94
CA PRO A 452 -28.51 -7.90 3.32
C PRO A 452 -30.00 -7.56 3.44
N PHE A 453 -30.56 -7.87 4.60
CA PHE A 453 -31.98 -7.69 4.86
C PHE A 453 -32.31 -7.45 6.34
N VAL A 454 -33.50 -6.88 6.56
CA VAL A 454 -34.20 -6.78 7.84
C VAL A 454 -35.65 -7.22 7.64
N GLN A 455 -36.18 -8.03 8.56
CA GLN A 455 -37.60 -8.38 8.60
C GLN A 455 -38.31 -7.68 9.75
N SER A 456 -39.45 -7.06 9.45
CA SER A 456 -40.31 -6.41 10.45
C SER A 456 -41.05 -7.42 11.33
N ASN A 457 -41.78 -6.94 12.35
CA ASN A 457 -42.62 -7.78 13.22
C ASN A 457 -43.72 -8.55 12.49
N ALA A 458 -44.12 -8.08 11.30
CA ALA A 458 -45.06 -8.76 10.41
C ALA A 458 -44.37 -9.65 9.36
N TRP A 459 -43.08 -9.97 9.54
CA TRP A 459 -42.25 -10.75 8.61
C TRP A 459 -42.04 -10.13 7.23
N ALA A 460 -42.44 -8.87 7.03
CA ALA A 460 -42.18 -8.16 5.78
C ALA A 460 -40.65 -8.04 5.57
N TRP A 461 -40.18 -8.47 4.40
CA TRP A 461 -38.77 -8.47 4.02
C TRP A 461 -38.37 -7.13 3.43
N HIS A 462 -37.37 -6.50 4.03
CA HIS A 462 -36.73 -5.30 3.50
C HIS A 462 -35.27 -5.65 3.22
N GLY A 463 -34.87 -5.70 1.96
CA GLY A 463 -33.50 -6.08 1.60
C GLY A 463 -33.00 -5.35 0.37
N ASN A 464 -31.69 -5.36 0.20
CA ASN A 464 -31.03 -4.70 -0.92
C ASN A 464 -30.25 -5.73 -1.74
N PHE A 465 -30.85 -6.17 -2.85
CA PHE A 465 -30.30 -7.23 -3.68
C PHE A 465 -29.14 -6.70 -4.54
N GLN A 466 -27.99 -7.35 -4.45
CA GLN A 466 -26.82 -7.06 -5.29
C GLN A 466 -26.42 -8.30 -6.07
N THR A 467 -26.40 -8.20 -7.40
CA THR A 467 -25.81 -9.27 -8.23
C THR A 467 -24.32 -9.35 -7.96
N TYR A 468 -23.74 -10.55 -8.12
CA TYR A 468 -22.29 -10.67 -8.01
C TYR A 468 -21.59 -9.75 -9.03
N ALA A 469 -22.07 -9.63 -10.27
CA ALA A 469 -21.46 -8.73 -11.25
C ALA A 469 -21.40 -7.25 -10.81
N ALA A 470 -22.35 -6.77 -10.01
CA ALA A 470 -22.41 -5.38 -9.55
C ALA A 470 -21.49 -5.08 -8.35
N LEU A 471 -21.04 -6.09 -7.62
CA LEU A 471 -20.18 -5.91 -6.45
C LEU A 471 -18.72 -5.71 -6.88
N THR A 472 -17.97 -4.86 -6.20
CA THR A 472 -16.52 -4.78 -6.32
C THR A 472 -15.90 -6.04 -5.72
N LYS A 473 -15.01 -6.70 -6.48
CA LYS A 473 -14.34 -7.94 -6.06
C LYS A 473 -13.13 -7.65 -5.20
N ASN A 474 -12.85 -8.56 -4.28
CA ASN A 474 -11.75 -8.47 -3.33
C ASN A 474 -11.74 -7.17 -2.52
N ALA A 475 -12.91 -6.54 -2.38
CA ALA A 475 -13.09 -5.27 -1.69
C ALA A 475 -14.35 -5.31 -0.83
N TRP A 476 -14.39 -4.44 0.17
CA TRP A 476 -15.57 -4.21 0.98
C TRP A 476 -16.61 -3.39 0.18
N ASN A 477 -17.82 -3.91 0.09
CA ASN A 477 -18.96 -3.27 -0.54
C ASN A 477 -19.85 -2.67 0.56
N THR A 478 -20.32 -1.45 0.35
CA THR A 478 -21.23 -0.78 1.28
C THR A 478 -22.65 -0.93 0.76
N ILE A 479 -23.48 -1.65 1.52
CA ILE A 479 -24.86 -1.94 1.10
C ILE A 479 -25.79 -1.51 2.22
N THR A 480 -26.77 -0.68 1.88
CA THR A 480 -27.72 -0.14 2.85
C THR A 480 -29.10 -0.78 2.68
N VAL A 481 -29.78 -1.01 3.81
CA VAL A 481 -31.16 -1.50 3.86
C VAL A 481 -32.02 -0.46 4.56
N SER A 482 -32.95 0.15 3.83
CA SER A 482 -33.90 1.09 4.40
C SER A 482 -35.12 0.35 4.98
N ILE A 483 -35.38 0.57 6.27
CA ILE A 483 -36.57 0.08 6.96
C ILE A 483 -37.66 1.14 6.78
N PRO A 484 -38.84 0.81 6.22
CA PRO A 484 -39.94 1.76 6.09
C PRO A 484 -40.35 2.38 7.43
N SER A 485 -40.76 3.65 7.44
CA SER A 485 -41.19 4.36 8.66
C SER A 485 -42.45 3.78 9.30
N ASN A 486 -43.24 3.02 8.53
CA ASN A 486 -44.43 2.31 8.99
C ASN A 486 -44.18 0.81 9.28
N ALA A 487 -42.92 0.34 9.24
CA ALA A 487 -42.60 -1.05 9.49
C ALA A 487 -42.96 -1.46 10.94
N PRO A 488 -43.70 -2.56 11.16
CA PRO A 488 -44.03 -3.03 12.49
C PRO A 488 -42.78 -3.34 13.32
N THR A 489 -42.70 -2.77 14.53
CA THR A 489 -41.61 -2.97 15.50
C THR A 489 -42.03 -3.92 16.64
N PRO A 490 -41.07 -4.50 17.39
CA PRO A 490 -39.63 -4.54 17.12
C PRO A 490 -39.29 -5.35 15.87
N MET A 491 -38.13 -5.09 15.25
CA MET A 491 -37.66 -5.88 14.11
C MET A 491 -37.49 -7.36 14.52
N LYS A 492 -37.84 -8.29 13.62
CA LYS A 492 -37.83 -9.72 13.91
C LYS A 492 -36.56 -10.42 13.48
N ARG A 493 -35.95 -10.00 12.40
CA ARG A 493 -34.73 -10.62 11.89
C ARG A 493 -33.87 -9.61 11.17
N ILE A 494 -32.56 -9.79 11.28
CA ILE A 494 -31.57 -9.11 10.45
C ILE A 494 -30.63 -10.19 9.90
N GLY A 495 -30.14 -10.01 8.68
CA GLY A 495 -29.23 -11.00 8.11
C GLY A 495 -28.72 -10.65 6.73
N ILE A 496 -28.02 -11.63 6.16
CA ILE A 496 -27.44 -11.60 4.82
C ILE A 496 -27.83 -12.90 4.13
N GLU A 497 -28.52 -12.77 3.01
CA GLU A 497 -28.73 -13.87 2.06
C GLU A 497 -27.52 -13.94 1.12
N LEU A 498 -26.95 -15.13 0.99
CA LEU A 498 -25.89 -15.45 0.04
C LEU A 498 -26.42 -16.52 -0.93
N LYS A 499 -26.45 -16.21 -2.22
CA LYS A 499 -26.84 -17.15 -3.27
C LYS A 499 -25.64 -17.53 -4.11
N THR A 500 -25.35 -18.83 -4.20
CA THR A 500 -24.32 -19.39 -5.08
C THR A 500 -24.90 -19.71 -6.45
N SER A 501 -24.05 -19.64 -7.49
CA SER A 501 -24.43 -19.93 -8.89
C SER A 501 -24.06 -21.35 -9.34
N GLY A 502 -23.28 -22.09 -8.54
CA GLY A 502 -22.81 -23.43 -8.86
C GLY A 502 -21.98 -24.03 -7.73
N THR A 503 -21.10 -24.97 -8.06
CA THR A 503 -20.14 -25.55 -7.10
C THR A 503 -19.18 -24.49 -6.60
N TRP A 504 -19.13 -24.28 -5.29
CA TRP A 504 -18.23 -23.33 -4.67
C TRP A 504 -17.95 -23.70 -3.22
N ASN A 505 -16.67 -23.73 -2.87
CA ASN A 505 -16.21 -23.79 -1.49
C ASN A 505 -15.42 -22.51 -1.21
N GLY A 506 -15.96 -21.66 -0.35
CA GLY A 506 -15.32 -20.39 -0.04
C GLY A 506 -16.12 -19.56 0.96
N SER A 507 -15.58 -18.38 1.27
CA SER A 507 -16.16 -17.48 2.27
C SER A 507 -16.41 -16.09 1.72
N ILE A 508 -17.47 -15.44 2.22
CA ILE A 508 -17.62 -13.99 2.22
C ILE A 508 -17.47 -13.47 3.66
N TYR A 509 -17.25 -12.16 3.82
CA TYR A 509 -17.10 -11.54 5.14
C TYR A 509 -18.08 -10.38 5.28
N VAL A 510 -18.70 -10.26 6.45
CA VAL A 510 -19.62 -9.17 6.80
C VAL A 510 -19.14 -8.49 8.05
N ASP A 511 -19.16 -7.17 8.06
CA ASP A 511 -18.66 -6.38 9.17
C ASP A 511 -19.39 -5.03 9.31
N SER A 512 -19.17 -4.38 10.46
CA SER A 512 -19.64 -3.03 10.80
C SER A 512 -21.10 -2.76 10.48
N ILE A 513 -22.00 -3.60 11.00
CA ILE A 513 -23.44 -3.45 10.82
C ILE A 513 -23.96 -2.39 11.79
N ASN A 514 -24.50 -1.27 11.29
CA ASN A 514 -25.03 -0.18 12.11
C ASN A 514 -26.37 0.38 11.65
#